data_AF-A0A7V4XBL2-F1
#
_entry.id   AF-A0A7V4XBL2-F1
#
_cell.length_a   1.000
_cell.length_b   1.000
_cell.length_c   1.000
_cell.angle_alpha   90.00
_cell.angle_beta   90.00
_cell.angle_gamma   90.00
#
_symmetry.space_group_name_H-M   'P 1'
#
loop_
_entity.id
_entity.type
_entity.pdbx_description
1 polymer ?
#
loop_
_entity_poly.entity_id
_entity_poly.type
_entity_poly.pdbx_seq_one_letter_code
_entity_poly.pdbx_strand_id
1 'polypeptide(L)' 'MQDNTEQRIDKPTPNGGAYSIAYFRDANGNPTTKDKAVSVEICEFSADDECIATTYGEIAPQSK' A
#
# COMPACT_ATOMS: atom_id res chain seq x y z
N MET A 1 2.51 -18.89 7.22
CA MET A 1 3.11 -17.89 6.33
C MET A 1 2.34 -16.61 6.60
N GLN A 2 2.99 -15.49 6.95
CA GLN A 2 2.27 -14.22 7.07
C GLN A 2 1.81 -13.83 5.67
N ASP A 3 0.51 -13.79 5.45
CA ASP A 3 -0.07 -13.25 4.23
C ASP A 3 0.20 -11.75 4.23
N ASN A 4 1.24 -11.30 3.53
CA ASN A 4 1.61 -9.88 3.43
C ASN A 4 0.60 -9.15 2.53
N THR A 5 -0.60 -8.92 3.06
CA THR A 5 -1.65 -8.08 2.45
C THR A 5 -1.33 -6.59 2.52
N GLU A 6 -0.28 -6.25 3.27
CA GLU A 6 0.26 -4.91 3.38
C GLU A 6 1.79 -4.91 3.42
N GLN A 7 2.39 -3.77 3.08
CA GLN A 7 3.83 -3.55 3.14
C GLN A 7 4.12 -2.18 3.76
N ARG A 8 4.72 -2.17 4.96
CA ARG A 8 5.23 -0.96 5.62
C ARG A 8 6.65 -0.65 5.16
N ILE A 9 6.94 0.64 4.94
CA ILE A 9 8.27 1.17 4.65
C ILE A 9 8.55 2.31 5.64
N ASP A 10 9.46 2.08 6.58
CA ASP A 10 9.90 3.06 7.58
C ASP A 10 10.95 4.02 7.01
N LYS A 11 10.52 4.85 6.05
CA LYS A 11 11.34 5.90 5.45
C LYS A 11 10.50 7.17 5.23
N PRO A 12 11.14 8.36 5.25
CA PRO A 12 10.48 9.59 4.89
C PRO A 12 9.80 9.51 3.53
N THR A 13 8.58 10.05 3.43
CA THR A 13 7.75 10.02 2.22
C THR A 13 7.69 11.40 1.53
N PRO A 14 7.29 11.48 0.25
CA PRO A 14 7.31 12.75 -0.50
C PRO A 14 6.48 13.88 0.11
N ASN A 15 5.38 13.57 0.81
CA ASN A 15 4.52 14.57 1.44
C ASN A 15 4.92 14.86 2.90
N GLY A 16 6.11 14.44 3.32
CA GLY A 16 6.64 14.72 4.66
C GLY A 16 6.22 13.71 5.74
N GLY A 17 5.73 12.53 5.36
CA GLY A 17 5.44 11.44 6.28
C GLY A 17 6.70 10.79 6.82
N ALA A 18 6.62 10.21 8.01
CA ALA A 18 7.69 9.44 8.65
C ALA A 18 7.81 8.02 8.06
N TYR A 19 6.69 7.44 7.62
CA TYR A 19 6.63 6.12 6.99
C TYR A 19 5.43 6.01 6.05
N SER A 20 5.36 4.92 5.28
CA SER A 20 4.18 4.58 4.47
C SER A 20 3.74 3.14 4.64
N ILE A 21 2.46 2.86 4.45
CA ILE A 21 1.92 1.49 4.32
C ILE A 21 1.20 1.37 2.98
N ALA A 22 1.58 0.34 2.21
CA ALA A 22 0.87 -0.06 1.00
C ALA A 22 -0.08 -1.21 1.31
N TYR A 23 -1.39 -1.02 1.09
CA TYR A 23 -2.43 -2.02 1.25
C TYR A 23 -2.81 -2.60 -0.11
N PHE A 24 -2.75 -3.93 -0.24
CA PHE A 24 -2.97 -4.64 -1.50
C PHE A 24 -4.39 -5.23 -1.55
N ARG A 25 -5.13 -4.97 -2.63
CA ARG A 25 -6.53 -5.41 -2.78
C ARG A 25 -6.76 -6.19 -4.07
N ASP A 26 -7.64 -7.19 -4.00
CA ASP A 26 -8.13 -7.94 -5.15
C ASP A 26 -9.18 -7.15 -5.94
N ALA A 27 -9.71 -7.75 -7.01
CA ALA A 27 -10.72 -7.13 -7.86
C ALA A 27 -12.07 -6.86 -7.16
N ASN A 28 -12.30 -7.46 -5.99
CA ASN A 28 -13.47 -7.22 -5.16
C ASN A 28 -13.20 -6.20 -4.04
N GLY A 29 -11.99 -5.65 -3.95
CA GLY A 29 -11.58 -4.71 -2.91
C GLY A 29 -11.13 -5.37 -1.60
N ASN A 30 -11.07 -6.70 -1.55
CA ASN A 30 -10.64 -7.43 -0.36
C ASN A 30 -9.11 -7.42 -0.24
N PRO A 31 -8.56 -7.35 0.99
CA PRO A 31 -7.12 -7.52 1.20
C PRO A 31 -6.63 -8.83 0.57
N THR A 32 -5.55 -8.75 -0.20
CA THR A 32 -4.95 -9.92 -0.86
C THR A 32 -3.45 -9.77 -0.91
N THR A 33 -2.73 -10.83 -1.25
CA THR A 33 -1.28 -10.78 -1.39
C THR A 33 -0.87 -9.95 -2.61
N LYS A 34 0.29 -9.29 -2.53
CA LYS A 34 0.80 -8.39 -3.60
C LYS A 34 0.81 -8.99 -5.00
N ASP A 35 1.06 -10.29 -5.13
CA ASP A 35 1.08 -11.04 -6.40
C ASP A 35 -0.31 -11.23 -7.03
N LYS A 36 -1.38 -11.13 -6.23
CA LYS A 36 -2.78 -11.27 -6.67
C LYS A 36 -3.54 -9.95 -6.67
N ALA A 37 -2.92 -8.89 -6.18
CA ALA A 37 -3.54 -7.59 -6.07
C ALA A 37 -3.71 -6.95 -7.44
N VAL A 38 -4.87 -6.35 -7.66
CA VAL A 38 -5.17 -5.54 -8.86
C VAL A 38 -5.17 -4.04 -8.54
N SER A 39 -5.16 -3.69 -7.25
CA SER A 39 -5.02 -2.32 -6.79
C SER A 39 -4.19 -2.24 -5.52
N VAL A 40 -3.63 -1.05 -5.31
CA VAL A 40 -2.87 -0.69 -4.11
C VAL A 40 -3.30 0.68 -3.60
N GLU A 41 -3.41 0.80 -2.29
CA GLU A 41 -3.63 2.04 -1.56
C GLU A 41 -2.38 2.32 -0.73
N ILE A 42 -1.68 3.41 -0.99
CA ILE A 42 -0.46 3.80 -0.27
C ILE A 42 -0.80 4.98 0.62
N CYS A 43 -0.78 4.76 1.93
CA CYS A 43 -0.96 5.80 2.93
C CYS A 43 0.40 6.24 3.47
N GLU A 44 0.67 7.53 3.42
CA GLU A 44 1.81 8.19 4.07
C GLU A 44 1.39 8.65 5.46
N PHE A 45 2.16 8.30 6.48
CA PHE A 45 1.84 8.58 7.87
C PHE A 45 2.83 9.56 8.49
N SER A 46 2.36 10.46 9.36
CA SER A 46 3.20 11.29 10.20
C SER A 46 3.92 10.48 11.29
N ALA A 47 4.75 11.13 12.11
CA ALA A 47 5.38 10.50 13.27
C ALA A 47 4.38 10.16 14.41
N ASP A 48 3.17 10.74 14.36
CA ASP A 48 2.09 10.52 15.32
C ASP A 48 1.06 9.49 14.80
N ASP A 49 1.45 8.68 13.81
CA ASP A 49 0.62 7.66 13.15
C ASP A 49 -0.66 8.21 12.47
N GLU A 50 -0.67 9.49 12.09
CA GLU A 50 -1.76 10.10 11.32
C GLU A 50 -1.52 9.94 9.81
N CYS A 51 -2.50 9.44 9.06
CA CYS A 51 -2.41 9.40 7.60
C CYS A 51 -2.55 10.82 7.03
N ILE A 52 -1.49 11.32 6.38
CA ILE A 52 -1.43 12.68 5.84
C ILE A 52 -1.61 12.75 4.32
N ALA A 53 -1.42 11.64 3.62
CA ALA A 53 -1.63 11.55 2.19
C ALA A 53 -1.96 10.11 1.77
N THR A 54 -2.81 9.96 0.77
CA THR A 54 -3.17 8.66 0.18
C THR A 54 -2.99 8.71 -1.33
N THR A 55 -2.26 7.73 -1.86
CA THR A 55 -2.11 7.51 -3.31
C THR A 55 -2.76 6.18 -3.70
N TYR A 56 -3.55 6.20 -4.78
CA TYR A 56 -4.20 5.00 -5.33
C TYR A 56 -3.52 4.59 -6.62
N GLY A 57 -3.32 3.28 -6.81
CA GLY A 57 -2.76 2.73 -8.03
C GLY A 57 -3.48 1.46 -8.47
N GLU A 58 -3.61 1.29 -9.78
CA GLU A 58 -4.01 0.01 -10.39
C GLU A 58 -2.76 -0.79 -10.76
N ILE A 59 -2.80 -2.10 -10.49
CA ILE A 59 -1.74 -3.03 -10.84
C ILE A 59 -2.16 -3.72 -12.14
N ALA A 60 -1.55 -3.29 -13.24
CA ALA A 60 -1.77 -3.97 -14.52
C ALA A 60 -1.27 -5.42 -14.42
N PRO A 61 -2.03 -6.40 -14.96
CA PRO A 61 -1.56 -7.77 -15.00
C PRO A 61 -0.25 -7.84 -15.79
N GLN A 62 0.81 -8.36 -15.17
CA GLN A 62 2.06 -8.62 -15.87
C GLN A 62 1.82 -9.70 -16.92
N SER A 63 1.77 -9.30 -18.19
CA SER A 63 1.81 -10.23 -19.30
C SER A 63 3.22 -10.84 -19.33
N LYS A 64 3.31 -12.16 -19.18
CA LYS A 64 4.56 -12.91 -19.27
C LYS A 64 5.09 -12.95 -20.70
#